data_AF-A0A9E5G1B8-F1
#
_entry.id   AF-A0A9E5G1B8-F1
#
_cell.length_a   1.000
_cell.length_b   1.000
_cell.length_c   1.000
_cell.angle_alpha   90.00
_cell.angle_beta   90.00
_cell.angle_gamma   90.00
#
_symmetry.space_group_name_H-M   'P 1'
#
loop_
_entity.id
_entity.type
_entity.pdbx_description
1 polymer ?
#
loop_
_entity_poly.entity_id
_entity_poly.type
_entity_poly.pdbx_seq_one_letter_code
_entity_poly.pdbx_strand_id
1 'polypeptide(L)'
;MAILVIQHSKISDPGLLGVSLRSHGQRVRIVRVDLGQPLPNDLDDVHGLISLGGPQSANGNDAWNAPELKLMREAHARQIPILGICLGAQMLAKALGDEVTTMATVGKDGLTGAERKEAKRRKTTRRRILTTFVVAILTFIFFAPIINLFSSSLKDPDQAVATGAPIWPARPKSITVGTETYTIYKVPLEDGTVKEFALVSPGRQESTMADPLDLTKTFVWKGSWRTLENVWEFSFAIGNYGDVWKLIN
;
A
#
# COMPACT_ATOMS: atom_id res chain seq x y z
N MET A 1 -45.03 -27.74 -40.42
CA MET A 1 -43.82 -27.00 -39.99
C MET A 1 -44.22 -25.90 -39.01
N ALA A 2 -43.35 -25.58 -38.05
CA ALA A 2 -43.56 -24.58 -37.01
C ALA A 2 -42.41 -23.58 -36.97
N ILE A 3 -42.69 -22.40 -36.43
CA ILE A 3 -41.68 -21.44 -36.01
C ILE A 3 -41.27 -21.78 -34.58
N LEU A 4 -40.00 -22.12 -34.39
CA LEU A 4 -39.39 -22.37 -33.09
C LEU A 4 -39.03 -21.03 -32.45
N VAL A 5 -39.53 -20.79 -31.25
CA VAL A 5 -39.22 -19.59 -30.45
C VAL A 5 -38.50 -20.01 -29.19
N ILE A 6 -37.25 -19.59 -29.03
CA ILE A 6 -36.42 -19.81 -27.86
C ILE A 6 -36.57 -18.59 -26.95
N GLN A 7 -36.98 -18.84 -25.70
CA GLN A 7 -37.22 -17.79 -24.70
C GLN A 7 -36.29 -17.98 -23.50
N HIS A 8 -35.53 -16.94 -23.16
CA HIS A 8 -34.46 -16.98 -22.14
C HIS A 8 -34.86 -16.40 -20.78
N SER A 9 -36.05 -15.83 -20.64
CA SER A 9 -36.56 -15.36 -19.35
C SER A 9 -38.07 -15.17 -19.34
N LYS A 10 -38.67 -15.15 -18.15
CA LYS A 10 -40.10 -14.84 -17.97
C LYS A 10 -40.53 -13.50 -18.59
N ILE A 11 -39.67 -12.48 -18.52
CA ILE A 11 -39.98 -11.11 -18.99
C ILE A 11 -39.78 -10.93 -20.51
N SER A 12 -39.13 -11.89 -21.17
CA SER A 12 -38.86 -11.86 -22.61
C SER A 12 -39.77 -12.85 -23.33
N ASP A 13 -41.08 -12.79 -23.06
CA ASP A 13 -42.04 -13.62 -23.78
C ASP A 13 -42.26 -13.13 -25.22
N PRO A 14 -42.82 -13.97 -26.12
CA PRO A 14 -43.00 -13.59 -27.51
C PRO A 14 -43.93 -12.39 -27.73
N GLY A 15 -44.75 -12.01 -26.74
CA GLY A 15 -45.62 -10.84 -26.78
C GLY A 15 -46.38 -10.67 -28.10
N LEU A 16 -46.34 -9.45 -28.64
CA LEU A 16 -46.99 -9.08 -29.90
C LEU A 16 -46.49 -9.89 -31.10
N LEU A 17 -45.21 -10.27 -31.11
CA LEU A 17 -44.63 -11.11 -32.16
C LEU A 17 -45.32 -12.49 -32.18
N GLY A 18 -45.48 -13.11 -31.00
CA GLY A 18 -46.19 -14.38 -30.87
C GLY A 18 -47.65 -14.30 -31.32
N VAL A 19 -48.34 -13.21 -30.98
CA VAL A 19 -49.74 -12.96 -31.41
C VAL A 19 -49.83 -12.80 -32.93
N SER A 20 -48.96 -11.98 -33.51
CA SER A 20 -48.92 -11.72 -34.95
C SER A 20 -48.62 -12.97 -35.77
N LEU A 21 -47.67 -13.80 -35.35
CA LEU A 21 -47.36 -15.05 -36.04
C LEU A 21 -48.57 -15.99 -36.08
N ARG A 22 -49.28 -16.13 -34.94
CA ARG A 22 -50.49 -16.96 -34.86
C ARG A 22 -51.63 -16.41 -35.72
N SER A 23 -51.82 -15.09 -35.75
CA SER A 23 -52.87 -14.47 -36.58
C SER A 23 -52.60 -14.65 -38.08
N HIS A 24 -51.35 -14.85 -38.49
CA HIS A 24 -50.95 -15.19 -39.86
C HIS A 24 -50.91 -16.71 -40.12
N GLY A 25 -51.58 -17.50 -39.28
CA GLY A 25 -51.70 -18.96 -39.45
C GLY A 25 -50.42 -19.75 -39.15
N GLN A 26 -49.40 -19.13 -38.57
CA GLN A 26 -48.15 -19.81 -38.24
C GLN A 26 -48.31 -20.62 -36.95
N ARG A 27 -47.85 -21.88 -37.00
CA ARG A 27 -47.70 -22.70 -35.79
C ARG A 27 -46.47 -22.20 -35.02
N VAL A 28 -46.66 -21.78 -33.77
CA VAL A 28 -45.57 -21.28 -32.91
C VAL A 28 -45.27 -22.29 -31.81
N ARG A 29 -44.04 -22.81 -31.78
CA ARG A 29 -43.51 -23.71 -30.75
C ARG A 29 -42.55 -22.94 -29.85
N ILE A 30 -42.92 -22.70 -28.59
CA ILE A 30 -42.09 -21.96 -27.63
C ILE A 30 -41.31 -22.96 -26.77
N VAL A 31 -40.00 -22.76 -26.64
CA VAL A 31 -39.13 -23.50 -25.73
C VAL A 31 -38.57 -22.55 -24.68
N ARG A 32 -38.86 -22.83 -23.41
CA ARG A 32 -38.42 -22.07 -22.24
C ARG A 32 -37.13 -22.66 -21.67
N VAL A 33 -36.00 -22.21 -22.21
CA VAL A 33 -34.67 -22.69 -21.77
C VAL A 33 -34.33 -22.21 -20.36
N ASP A 34 -34.95 -21.11 -19.90
CA ASP A 34 -34.85 -20.63 -18.53
C ASP A 34 -35.55 -21.54 -17.50
N LEU A 35 -36.49 -22.38 -17.96
CA LEU A 35 -37.15 -23.42 -17.15
C LEU A 35 -36.51 -24.79 -17.35
N GLY A 36 -35.34 -24.87 -18.01
CA GLY A 36 -34.65 -26.12 -18.29
C GLY A 36 -35.32 -27.00 -19.34
N GLN A 37 -36.23 -26.46 -20.16
CA GLN A 37 -36.81 -27.22 -21.26
C GLN A 37 -35.73 -27.53 -22.31
N PRO A 38 -35.65 -28.78 -22.80
CA PRO A 38 -34.64 -29.15 -23.77
C PRO A 38 -34.91 -28.47 -25.12
N LEU A 39 -33.84 -28.01 -25.75
CA LEU A 39 -33.86 -27.62 -27.15
C LEU A 39 -33.99 -28.88 -28.03
N PRO A 40 -34.64 -28.79 -29.20
CA PRO A 40 -34.76 -29.93 -30.10
C PRO A 40 -33.38 -30.34 -30.62
N ASN A 41 -33.21 -31.64 -30.91
CA ASN A 41 -31.93 -32.18 -31.38
C ASN A 41 -31.64 -31.87 -32.85
N ASP A 42 -32.69 -31.55 -33.60
CA ASP A 42 -32.70 -31.22 -35.02
C ASP A 42 -33.70 -30.07 -35.29
N LEU A 43 -33.77 -29.65 -36.55
CA LEU A 43 -34.71 -28.64 -37.04
C LEU A 43 -35.76 -29.23 -37.97
N ASP A 44 -36.05 -30.53 -37.83
CA ASP A 44 -37.08 -31.16 -38.63
C ASP A 44 -38.45 -30.59 -38.20
N ASP A 45 -39.33 -30.38 -39.19
CA ASP A 45 -40.58 -29.61 -39.02
C ASP A 45 -40.41 -28.16 -38.55
N VAL A 46 -39.20 -27.57 -38.59
CA VAL A 46 -38.98 -26.15 -38.30
C VAL A 46 -38.73 -25.38 -39.60
N HIS A 47 -39.55 -24.37 -39.89
CA HIS A 47 -39.36 -23.48 -41.05
C HIS A 47 -38.95 -22.06 -40.67
N GLY A 48 -38.74 -21.79 -39.38
CA GLY A 48 -38.22 -20.53 -38.88
C GLY A 48 -37.76 -20.63 -37.43
N LEU A 49 -36.70 -19.90 -37.09
CA LEU A 49 -36.12 -19.84 -35.75
C LEU A 49 -36.16 -18.40 -35.23
N ILE A 50 -36.68 -18.22 -34.03
CA ILE A 50 -36.69 -16.94 -33.32
C ILE A 50 -36.00 -17.14 -31.97
N SER A 51 -34.97 -16.36 -31.70
CA SER A 51 -34.27 -16.33 -30.42
C SER A 51 -34.53 -14.98 -29.75
N LEU A 52 -35.17 -15.01 -28.59
CA LEU A 52 -35.61 -13.80 -27.89
C LEU A 52 -34.49 -13.18 -27.05
N GLY A 53 -34.84 -12.08 -26.37
CA GLY A 53 -33.95 -11.42 -25.43
C GLY A 53 -33.86 -12.16 -24.09
N GLY A 54 -32.91 -11.73 -23.27
CA GLY A 54 -32.76 -12.19 -21.90
C GLY A 54 -31.73 -11.34 -21.15
N PRO A 55 -31.73 -11.39 -19.80
CA PRO A 55 -30.73 -10.70 -18.97
C PRO A 55 -29.33 -11.33 -19.04
N GLN A 56 -29.20 -12.49 -19.70
CA GLN A 56 -27.95 -13.23 -19.81
C GLN A 56 -26.99 -12.58 -20.81
N SER A 57 -25.76 -13.07 -20.82
CA SER A 57 -24.73 -12.72 -21.79
C SER A 57 -24.62 -13.80 -22.85
N ALA A 58 -24.43 -13.43 -24.12
CA ALA A 58 -24.09 -14.38 -25.18
C ALA A 58 -22.75 -15.10 -24.93
N ASN A 59 -21.91 -14.54 -24.05
CA ASN A 59 -20.66 -15.14 -23.56
C ASN A 59 -20.82 -15.89 -22.23
N GLY A 60 -22.05 -16.08 -21.76
CA GLY A 60 -22.36 -16.89 -20.59
C GLY A 60 -22.07 -18.37 -20.79
N ASN A 61 -22.19 -19.14 -19.70
CA ASN A 61 -21.97 -20.58 -19.67
C ASN A 61 -23.25 -21.36 -19.29
N ASP A 62 -24.41 -20.79 -19.61
CA ASP A 62 -25.69 -21.45 -19.38
C ASP A 62 -25.78 -22.75 -20.20
N ALA A 63 -26.40 -23.80 -19.64
CA ALA A 63 -26.43 -25.12 -20.25
C ALA A 63 -27.07 -25.15 -21.65
N TRP A 64 -27.98 -24.21 -21.95
CA TRP A 64 -28.65 -24.08 -23.23
C TRP A 64 -27.83 -23.29 -24.28
N ASN A 65 -26.77 -22.58 -23.88
CA ASN A 65 -26.02 -21.68 -24.76
C ASN A 65 -25.36 -22.44 -25.93
N ALA A 66 -24.57 -23.48 -25.63
CA ALA A 66 -23.89 -24.26 -26.66
C ALA A 66 -24.88 -25.02 -27.59
N PRO A 67 -25.95 -25.67 -27.08
CA PRO A 67 -27.00 -26.24 -27.92
C PRO A 67 -27.71 -25.22 -28.81
N GLU A 68 -28.01 -24.02 -28.31
CA GLU A 68 -28.63 -22.95 -29.10
C GLU A 68 -27.73 -22.46 -30.23
N LEU A 69 -26.44 -22.23 -29.96
CA LEU A 69 -25.47 -21.89 -31.00
C LEU A 69 -25.37 -22.98 -32.08
N LYS A 70 -25.43 -24.25 -31.67
CA LYS A 70 -25.45 -25.39 -32.61
C LYS A 70 -26.69 -25.32 -33.52
N LEU A 71 -27.88 -25.12 -32.95
CA LEU A 71 -29.12 -24.99 -33.71
C LEU A 71 -29.11 -23.80 -34.67
N MET A 72 -28.57 -22.65 -34.25
CA MET A 72 -28.46 -21.48 -35.14
C MET A 72 -27.54 -21.74 -36.33
N ARG A 73 -26.40 -22.43 -36.12
CA ARG A 73 -25.51 -22.84 -37.21
C ARG A 73 -26.18 -23.81 -38.17
N GLU A 74 -26.91 -24.77 -37.63
CA GLU A 74 -27.67 -25.73 -38.43
C GLU A 74 -28.80 -25.06 -39.24
N ALA A 75 -29.55 -24.15 -38.62
CA ALA A 75 -30.58 -23.35 -39.28
C ALA A 75 -29.98 -22.54 -40.44
N HIS A 76 -28.83 -21.89 -40.21
CA HIS A 76 -28.13 -21.12 -41.23
C HIS A 76 -27.66 -22.01 -42.39
N ALA A 77 -27.07 -23.17 -42.10
CA ALA A 77 -26.64 -24.13 -43.11
C ALA A 77 -27.82 -24.65 -43.95
N ARG A 78 -28.99 -24.87 -43.33
CA ARG A 78 -30.24 -25.30 -44.00
C ARG A 78 -31.02 -24.15 -44.65
N GLN A 79 -30.52 -22.92 -44.62
CA GLN A 79 -31.22 -21.71 -45.12
C GLN A 79 -32.60 -21.49 -44.47
N ILE A 80 -32.76 -21.91 -43.21
CA ILE A 80 -33.95 -21.63 -42.40
C ILE A 80 -33.83 -20.19 -41.88
N PRO A 81 -34.87 -19.34 -42.03
CA PRO A 81 -34.81 -17.95 -41.58
C PRO A 81 -34.67 -17.86 -40.04
N ILE A 82 -33.73 -17.03 -39.58
CA ILE A 82 -33.43 -16.80 -38.17
C ILE A 82 -33.66 -15.32 -37.81
N LEU A 83 -34.43 -15.07 -36.74
CA LEU A 83 -34.59 -13.76 -36.14
C LEU A 83 -34.04 -13.77 -34.71
N GLY A 84 -32.96 -13.02 -34.48
CA GLY A 84 -32.42 -12.78 -33.15
C GLY A 84 -32.87 -11.43 -32.59
N ILE A 85 -33.34 -11.38 -31.34
CA ILE A 85 -33.76 -10.15 -30.67
C ILE A 85 -32.92 -9.95 -29.41
N CYS A 86 -32.24 -8.80 -29.29
CA CYS A 86 -31.37 -8.47 -28.15
C CYS A 86 -30.30 -9.56 -27.92
N LEU A 87 -30.41 -10.35 -26.84
CA LEU A 87 -29.55 -11.51 -26.59
C LEU A 87 -29.54 -12.48 -27.77
N GLY A 88 -30.70 -12.78 -28.37
CA GLY A 88 -30.78 -13.65 -29.54
C GLY A 88 -30.02 -13.13 -30.76
N ALA A 89 -29.92 -11.80 -30.94
CA ALA A 89 -29.11 -11.21 -32.02
C ALA A 89 -27.61 -11.41 -31.76
N GLN A 90 -27.19 -11.27 -30.50
CA GLN A 90 -25.81 -11.53 -30.08
C GLN A 90 -25.45 -13.02 -30.26
N MET A 91 -26.35 -13.92 -29.87
CA MET A 91 -26.20 -15.36 -30.07
C MET A 91 -26.08 -15.71 -31.56
N LEU A 92 -26.89 -15.08 -32.41
CA LEU A 92 -26.81 -15.27 -33.87
C LEU A 92 -25.47 -14.80 -34.44
N ALA A 93 -25.01 -13.60 -34.09
CA ALA A 93 -23.69 -13.11 -34.50
C ALA A 93 -22.57 -14.11 -34.11
N LYS A 94 -22.60 -14.56 -32.85
CA LYS A 94 -21.66 -15.55 -32.33
C LYS A 94 -21.75 -16.92 -33.02
N ALA A 95 -22.96 -17.35 -33.39
CA ALA A 95 -23.16 -18.59 -34.12
C ALA A 95 -22.51 -18.53 -35.51
N LEU A 96 -22.57 -17.37 -36.16
CA LEU A 96 -22.02 -17.08 -37.48
C LEU A 96 -20.52 -16.73 -37.49
N GLY A 97 -19.88 -16.70 -36.32
CA GLY A 97 -18.42 -16.53 -36.19
C GLY A 97 -17.97 -15.12 -35.77
N ASP A 98 -18.89 -14.19 -35.53
CA ASP A 98 -18.55 -12.87 -35.00
C ASP A 98 -18.29 -12.89 -33.48
N GLU A 99 -17.53 -11.90 -33.02
CA GLU A 99 -17.26 -11.69 -31.59
C GLU A 99 -18.28 -10.72 -30.98
N VAL A 100 -18.89 -11.12 -29.86
CA VAL A 100 -19.79 -10.25 -29.08
C VAL A 100 -18.99 -9.67 -27.92
N THR A 101 -18.74 -8.35 -27.97
CA THR A 101 -18.01 -7.64 -26.92
C THR A 101 -18.93 -6.71 -26.14
N THR A 102 -18.53 -6.32 -24.94
CA THR A 102 -19.25 -5.29 -24.18
C THR A 102 -19.09 -3.94 -24.87
N MET A 103 -20.20 -3.25 -25.11
CA MET A 103 -20.17 -1.89 -25.64
C MET A 103 -19.31 -0.99 -24.73
N ALA A 104 -18.30 -0.34 -25.31
CA ALA A 104 -17.47 0.61 -24.59
C ALA A 104 -18.35 1.75 -24.07
N THR A 105 -18.55 1.80 -22.76
CA THR A 105 -19.30 2.89 -22.13
C THR A 105 -18.41 4.11 -22.12
N VAL A 106 -18.62 5.04 -23.06
CA VAL A 106 -18.10 6.40 -22.93
C VAL A 106 -18.93 7.07 -21.83
N GLY A 107 -18.29 7.40 -20.72
CA GLY A 107 -18.96 8.15 -19.65
C GLY A 107 -19.33 9.56 -20.14
N LYS A 108 -20.28 10.21 -19.46
CA LYS A 108 -20.68 11.62 -19.75
C LYS A 108 -19.51 12.63 -19.69
N ASP A 109 -18.38 12.20 -19.12
CA ASP A 109 -17.10 12.88 -18.97
C ASP A 109 -16.11 12.57 -20.11
N GLY A 110 -16.52 11.83 -21.14
CA GLY A 110 -15.65 11.44 -22.28
C GLY A 110 -14.65 10.33 -21.96
N LEU A 111 -14.64 9.80 -20.73
CA LEU A 111 -13.70 8.78 -20.29
C LEU A 111 -14.24 7.39 -20.54
N THR A 112 -13.39 6.51 -21.06
CA THR A 112 -13.64 5.09 -21.19
C THR A 112 -13.69 4.41 -19.81
N GLY A 113 -14.33 3.24 -19.73
CA GLY A 113 -14.37 2.44 -18.49
C GLY A 113 -12.99 2.07 -17.94
N ALA A 114 -11.98 1.95 -18.81
CA ALA A 114 -10.58 1.70 -18.42
C ALA A 114 -9.97 2.94 -17.75
N GLU A 115 -10.11 4.12 -18.36
CA GLU A 115 -9.60 5.39 -17.81
C GLU A 115 -10.24 5.74 -16.46
N ARG A 116 -11.53 5.46 -16.28
CA ARG A 116 -12.21 5.61 -14.98
C ARG A 116 -11.65 4.66 -13.92
N LYS A 117 -11.36 3.39 -14.27
CA LYS A 117 -10.75 2.43 -13.34
C LYS A 117 -9.35 2.89 -12.93
N GLU A 118 -8.54 3.39 -13.87
CA GLU A 118 -7.21 3.92 -13.57
C GLU A 118 -7.25 5.20 -12.73
N ALA A 119 -8.13 6.14 -13.06
CA ALA A 119 -8.30 7.38 -12.28
C ALA A 119 -8.76 7.09 -10.85
N LYS A 120 -9.67 6.12 -10.67
CA LYS A 120 -10.11 5.67 -9.35
C LYS A 120 -8.97 5.00 -8.58
N ARG A 121 -8.19 4.12 -9.23
CA ARG A 121 -6.99 3.49 -8.62
C ARG A 121 -5.97 4.54 -8.19
N ARG A 122 -5.61 5.51 -9.04
CA ARG A 122 -4.66 6.59 -8.71
C ARG A 122 -5.11 7.41 -7.51
N LYS A 123 -6.40 7.79 -7.43
CA LYS A 123 -6.95 8.51 -6.28
C LYS A 123 -6.91 7.67 -5.00
N THR A 124 -7.28 6.39 -5.06
CA THR A 124 -7.25 5.50 -3.90
C THR A 124 -5.83 5.22 -3.43
N THR A 125 -4.88 4.98 -4.33
CA THR A 125 -3.46 4.76 -4.01
C THR A 125 -2.86 6.00 -3.35
N ARG A 126 -3.08 7.21 -3.91
CA ARG A 126 -2.58 8.45 -3.33
C ARG A 126 -3.13 8.71 -1.93
N ARG A 127 -4.43 8.43 -1.71
CA ARG A 127 -5.06 8.55 -0.38
C ARG A 127 -4.48 7.55 0.61
N ARG A 128 -4.26 6.30 0.21
CA ARG A 128 -3.62 5.28 1.05
C ARG A 128 -2.21 5.69 1.46
N ILE A 129 -1.38 6.11 0.51
CA ILE A 129 -0.01 6.57 0.79
C ILE A 129 -0.02 7.74 1.77
N LEU A 130 -0.88 8.74 1.54
CA LEU A 130 -0.98 9.90 2.43
C LEU A 130 -1.40 9.49 3.85
N THR A 131 -2.42 8.64 3.98
CA THR A 131 -2.87 8.15 5.29
C THR A 131 -1.78 7.36 6.01
N THR A 132 -1.08 6.46 5.32
CA THR A 132 0.03 5.70 5.91
C THR A 132 1.14 6.63 6.39
N PHE A 133 1.48 7.66 5.62
CA PHE A 133 2.52 8.61 5.99
C PHE A 133 2.15 9.43 7.23
N VAL A 134 0.90 9.92 7.30
CA VAL A 134 0.40 10.67 8.46
C VAL A 134 0.39 9.81 9.73
N VAL A 135 -0.07 8.56 9.63
CA VAL A 135 -0.08 7.63 10.78
C VAL A 135 1.34 7.35 11.25
N ALA A 136 2.29 7.09 10.34
CA ALA A 136 3.68 6.84 10.71
C ALA A 136 4.33 8.02 11.44
N ILE A 137 4.08 9.26 11.00
CA ILE A 137 4.57 10.48 11.67
C ILE A 137 3.97 10.60 13.07
N LEU A 138 2.66 10.42 13.21
CA LEU A 138 1.99 10.50 14.50
C LEU A 138 2.52 9.43 15.48
N THR A 139 2.73 8.21 14.99
CA THR A 139 3.34 7.12 15.78
C THR A 139 4.74 7.49 16.24
N PHE A 140 5.57 8.06 15.36
CA PHE A 140 6.92 8.49 15.74
C PHE A 140 6.90 9.58 16.81
N ILE A 141 6.05 10.60 16.66
CA ILE A 141 5.89 11.67 17.65
C ILE A 141 5.42 11.10 19.00
N PHE A 142 4.49 10.15 18.99
CA PHE A 142 3.98 9.49 20.19
C PHE A 142 5.07 8.74 20.96
N PHE A 143 5.99 8.06 20.26
CA PHE A 143 7.09 7.31 20.88
C PHE A 143 8.34 8.14 21.19
N ALA A 144 8.47 9.36 20.65
CA ALA A 144 9.63 10.23 20.87
C ALA A 144 9.96 10.46 22.37
N PRO A 145 8.99 10.67 23.29
CA PRO A 145 9.29 10.80 24.72
C PRO A 145 9.89 9.54 25.34
N ILE A 146 9.42 8.35 24.94
CA ILE A 146 9.92 7.06 25.44
C ILE A 146 11.34 6.83 24.93
N ILE A 147 11.60 7.12 23.65
CA ILE A 147 12.95 7.02 23.07
C ILE A 147 13.91 7.97 23.78
N ASN A 148 13.47 9.20 24.07
CA ASN A 148 14.29 10.17 24.80
C ASN A 148 14.54 9.74 26.25
N LEU A 149 13.53 9.17 26.92
CA LEU A 149 13.65 8.65 28.28
C LEU A 149 14.64 7.47 28.34
N PHE A 150 14.54 6.55 27.38
CA PHE A 150 15.47 5.43 27.26
C PHE A 150 16.89 5.90 26.96
N SER A 151 17.07 6.86 26.03
CA SER A 151 18.38 7.45 25.76
C SER A 151 18.97 8.16 26.99
N SER A 152 18.15 8.90 27.72
CA SER A 152 18.56 9.62 28.94
C SER A 152 18.98 8.65 30.04
N SER A 153 18.30 7.51 30.16
CA SER A 153 18.66 6.46 31.12
C SER A 153 20.03 5.85 30.87
N LEU A 154 20.55 5.87 29.64
CA LEU A 154 21.82 5.25 29.29
C LEU A 154 23.00 6.21 29.48
N LYS A 155 22.72 7.50 29.72
CA LYS A 155 23.73 8.54 29.92
C LYS A 155 24.17 8.58 31.38
N ASP A 156 25.44 8.90 31.57
CA ASP A 156 26.01 9.11 32.89
C ASP A 156 25.44 10.40 33.51
N PRO A 157 25.11 10.47 34.81
CA PRO A 157 24.65 11.69 35.48
C PRO A 157 25.58 12.89 35.26
N ASP A 158 26.88 12.64 35.20
CA ASP A 158 27.89 13.69 34.94
C ASP A 158 27.78 14.26 33.51
N GLN A 159 27.26 13.49 32.56
CA GLN A 159 26.98 13.94 31.20
C GLN A 159 25.81 14.94 31.16
N ALA A 160 24.85 14.83 32.08
CA ALA A 160 23.65 15.67 32.09
C ALA A 160 23.92 17.12 32.50
N VAL A 161 25.00 17.36 33.26
CA VAL A 161 25.37 18.68 33.80
C VAL A 161 26.54 19.30 33.03
N ALA A 162 27.21 18.53 32.17
CA ALA A 162 28.40 18.96 31.44
C ALA A 162 28.05 19.76 30.17
N THR A 163 28.67 20.93 30.02
CA THR A 163 28.50 21.81 28.87
C THR A 163 29.07 21.17 27.60
N GLY A 164 28.30 21.15 26.51
CA GLY A 164 28.73 20.59 25.22
C GLY A 164 28.68 19.06 25.15
N ALA A 165 27.88 18.41 25.99
CA ALA A 165 27.71 16.96 25.98
C ALA A 165 27.12 16.43 24.67
N PRO A 166 27.66 15.33 24.11
CA PRO A 166 27.13 14.73 22.91
C PRO A 166 25.77 14.07 23.15
N ILE A 167 25.03 13.81 22.07
CA ILE A 167 23.71 13.17 22.12
C ILE A 167 23.83 11.68 22.48
N TRP A 168 24.96 11.03 22.19
CA TRP A 168 25.24 9.64 22.54
C TRP A 168 25.82 9.49 23.97
N PRO A 169 25.73 8.31 24.60
CA PRO A 169 26.29 8.05 25.94
C PRO A 169 27.80 8.29 25.97
N ALA A 170 28.25 9.23 26.82
CA ALA A 170 29.65 9.61 26.93
C ALA A 170 29.96 10.26 28.29
N ARG A 171 31.20 10.17 28.74
CA ARG A 171 31.69 10.89 29.93
C ARG A 171 32.94 11.72 29.61
N PRO A 172 33.24 12.78 30.38
CA PRO A 172 34.50 13.50 30.23
C PRO A 172 35.68 12.55 30.44
N LYS A 173 36.60 12.51 29.48
CA LYS A 173 37.81 11.69 29.52
C LYS A 173 38.68 12.18 30.67
N SER A 174 39.05 11.28 31.56
CA SER A 174 39.90 11.57 32.71
C SER A 174 41.00 10.52 32.83
N ILE A 175 42.13 10.92 33.41
CA ILE A 175 43.25 10.04 33.71
C ILE A 175 43.47 10.01 35.22
N THR A 176 43.67 8.81 35.76
CA THR A 176 43.97 8.61 37.18
C THR A 176 45.44 8.25 37.32
N VAL A 177 46.19 9.03 38.09
CA VAL A 177 47.60 8.76 38.40
C VAL A 177 47.77 8.77 39.91
N GLY A 178 48.08 7.60 40.47
CA GLY A 178 48.04 7.39 41.92
C GLY A 178 46.61 7.43 42.46
N THR A 179 46.34 8.36 43.37
CA THR A 179 45.01 8.59 43.98
C THR A 179 44.27 9.81 43.43
N GLU A 180 44.89 10.58 42.53
CA GLU A 180 44.29 11.80 41.96
C GLU A 180 43.80 11.56 40.53
N THR A 181 42.68 12.18 40.18
CA THR A 181 42.05 12.08 38.85
C THR A 181 42.01 13.45 38.19
N TYR A 182 42.54 13.53 36.97
CA TYR A 182 42.63 14.77 36.20
C TYR A 182 41.74 14.67 34.96
N THR A 183 40.90 15.68 34.74
CA THR A 183 40.00 15.73 33.57
C THR A 183 40.74 16.33 32.37
N ILE A 184 40.52 15.77 31.18
CA ILE A 184 41.17 16.19 29.94
C ILE A 184 40.29 17.16 29.18
N TYR A 185 40.87 18.32 28.85
CA TYR A 185 40.24 19.38 28.07
C TYR A 185 40.96 19.59 26.74
N LYS A 186 40.23 20.10 25.75
CA LYS A 186 40.80 20.65 24.52
C LYS A 186 41.26 22.08 24.77
N VAL A 187 42.57 22.31 24.80
CA VAL A 187 43.16 23.63 25.04
C VAL A 187 43.67 24.21 23.71
N PRO A 188 43.21 25.41 23.31
CA PRO A 188 43.81 26.13 22.20
C PRO A 188 45.15 26.73 22.62
N LEU A 189 46.19 26.43 21.84
CA LEU A 189 47.55 26.95 21.99
C LEU A 189 47.72 28.25 21.18
N GLU A 190 48.76 29.03 21.51
CA GLU A 190 49.06 30.30 20.83
C GLU A 190 49.40 30.13 19.34
N ASP A 191 49.78 28.91 18.93
CA ASP A 191 50.02 28.52 17.53
C ASP A 191 48.73 28.25 16.74
N GLY A 192 47.55 28.39 17.37
CA GLY A 192 46.24 28.11 16.79
C GLY A 192 45.86 26.62 16.77
N THR A 193 46.73 25.73 17.26
CA THR A 193 46.42 24.30 17.36
C THR A 193 45.64 24.00 18.64
N VAL A 194 44.75 23.01 18.58
CA VAL A 194 43.99 22.54 19.74
C VAL A 194 44.55 21.18 20.13
N LYS A 195 45.00 21.05 21.38
CA LYS A 195 45.55 19.79 21.92
C LYS A 195 44.86 19.40 23.23
N GLU A 196 44.92 18.11 23.54
CA GLU A 196 44.37 17.55 24.77
C GLU A 196 45.36 17.78 25.92
N PHE A 197 44.90 18.40 27.01
CA PHE A 197 45.69 18.54 28.23
C PHE A 197 44.88 18.21 29.48
N ALA A 198 45.56 17.67 30.47
CA ALA A 198 44.99 17.36 31.77
C ALA A 198 44.99 18.62 32.65
N LEU A 199 43.84 18.93 33.27
CA LEU A 199 43.74 20.04 34.21
C LEU A 199 44.27 19.61 35.58
N VAL A 200 45.41 20.16 36.00
CA VAL A 200 46.07 19.84 37.28
C VAL A 200 45.61 20.79 38.38
N SER A 201 45.59 22.10 38.10
CA SER A 201 45.14 23.09 39.07
C SER A 201 44.18 24.10 38.42
N PRO A 202 42.90 24.14 38.85
CA PRO A 202 41.92 25.07 38.31
C PRO A 202 42.10 26.47 38.90
N GLY A 203 42.25 27.49 38.05
CA GLY A 203 42.13 28.89 38.49
C GLY A 203 41.01 29.65 37.78
N ARG A 204 40.80 30.92 38.15
CA ARG A 204 39.73 31.75 37.57
C ARG A 204 40.11 32.32 36.20
N GLN A 205 41.37 32.74 36.05
CA GLN A 205 41.91 33.41 34.86
C GLN A 205 43.19 32.75 34.34
N GLU A 206 43.82 31.90 35.14
CA GLU A 206 44.99 31.12 34.77
C GLU A 206 44.83 29.74 35.40
N SER A 207 45.09 28.68 34.63
CA SER A 207 45.00 27.30 35.11
C SER A 207 46.27 26.54 34.75
N THR A 208 46.69 25.63 35.63
CA THR A 208 47.83 24.76 35.36
C THR A 208 47.37 23.52 34.60
N MET A 209 47.91 23.34 33.40
CA MET A 209 47.64 22.22 32.52
C MET A 209 48.87 21.31 32.43
N ALA A 210 48.68 20.02 32.22
CA ALA A 210 49.77 19.06 32.00
C ALA A 210 49.53 18.19 30.77
N ASP A 211 50.63 17.70 30.18
CA ASP A 211 50.56 16.69 29.13
C ASP A 211 49.89 15.40 29.67
N PRO A 212 48.86 14.86 28.98
CA PRO A 212 48.21 13.62 29.41
C PRO A 212 49.13 12.40 29.49
N LEU A 213 50.25 12.40 28.75
CA LEU A 213 51.23 11.31 28.74
C LEU A 213 52.34 11.49 29.80
N ASP A 214 52.54 12.71 30.29
CA ASP A 214 53.60 13.05 31.24
C ASP A 214 53.16 14.22 32.12
N LEU A 215 52.54 13.90 33.26
CA LEU A 215 51.99 14.87 34.20
C LEU A 215 53.04 15.78 34.86
N THR A 216 54.32 15.48 34.71
CA THR A 216 55.40 16.35 35.23
C THR A 216 55.61 17.59 34.36
N LYS A 217 55.22 17.52 33.08
CA LYS A 217 55.29 18.63 32.13
C LYS A 217 54.04 19.49 32.27
N THR A 218 54.10 20.42 33.22
CA THR A 218 53.04 21.40 33.46
C THR A 218 53.37 22.74 32.79
N PHE A 219 52.34 23.45 32.35
CA PHE A 219 52.43 24.85 31.93
C PHE A 219 51.20 25.63 32.41
N VAL A 220 51.34 26.94 32.50
CA VAL A 220 50.24 27.84 32.87
C VAL A 220 49.51 28.29 31.61
N TRP A 221 48.25 27.92 31.50
CA TRP A 221 47.37 28.39 30.44
C TRP A 221 46.57 29.60 30.91
N LYS A 222 46.56 30.67 30.11
CA LYS A 222 45.83 31.90 30.40
C LYS A 222 44.42 31.83 29.81
N GLY A 223 43.43 31.84 30.68
CA GLY A 223 42.01 31.80 30.34
C GLY A 223 41.18 31.10 31.41
N SER A 224 39.85 31.12 31.23
CA SER A 224 38.94 30.39 32.11
C SER A 224 38.80 28.95 31.66
N TRP A 225 39.25 27.97 32.45
CA TRP A 225 39.14 26.56 32.06
C TRP A 225 37.69 26.10 31.84
N ARG A 226 36.69 26.79 32.41
CA ARG A 226 35.26 26.49 32.24
C ARG A 226 34.75 26.72 30.81
N THR A 227 35.48 27.50 30.01
CA THR A 227 35.13 27.74 28.60
C THR A 227 35.73 26.70 27.67
N LEU A 228 36.59 25.79 28.18
CA LEU A 228 37.21 24.75 27.39
C LEU A 228 36.22 23.60 27.12
N GLU A 229 36.33 23.01 25.94
CA GLU A 229 35.55 21.81 25.61
C GLU A 229 36.14 20.57 26.29
N ASN A 230 35.26 19.73 26.85
CA ASN A 230 35.65 18.42 27.32
C ASN A 230 36.03 17.50 26.16
N VAL A 231 37.01 16.63 26.39
CA VAL A 231 37.22 15.46 25.53
C VAL A 231 36.27 14.38 25.99
N TRP A 232 35.47 13.84 25.07
CA TRP A 232 34.45 12.84 25.39
C TRP A 232 34.94 11.43 25.08
N GLU A 233 34.72 10.50 26.01
CA GLU A 233 34.89 9.07 25.76
C GLU A 233 33.54 8.35 25.87
N PHE A 234 33.38 7.27 25.11
CA PHE A 234 32.17 6.47 25.14
C PHE A 234 32.04 5.76 26.49
N SER A 235 30.91 5.95 27.18
CA SER A 235 30.63 5.32 28.47
C SER A 235 29.17 4.88 28.52
N PHE A 236 28.95 3.65 29.01
CA PHE A 236 27.62 3.05 29.14
C PHE A 236 27.33 2.81 30.62
N ALA A 237 26.46 3.63 31.21
CA ALA A 237 26.23 3.64 32.65
C ALA A 237 24.98 2.81 33.03
N ILE A 238 25.10 1.47 33.08
CA ILE A 238 24.03 0.59 33.59
C ILE A 238 24.04 0.50 35.12
N GLY A 239 25.20 0.75 35.75
CA GLY A 239 25.41 0.55 37.20
C GLY A 239 24.58 1.46 38.11
N ASN A 240 24.22 2.65 37.64
CA ASN A 240 23.46 3.65 38.41
C ASN A 240 22.07 3.14 38.86
N TYR A 241 21.51 2.17 38.16
CA TYR A 241 20.24 1.55 38.55
C TYR A 241 20.33 0.83 39.91
N GLY A 242 21.47 0.19 40.22
CA GLY A 242 21.66 -0.52 41.47
C GLY A 242 21.77 0.41 42.67
N ASP A 243 22.43 1.56 42.51
CA ASP A 243 22.62 2.54 43.58
C ASP A 243 21.34 3.35 43.84
N VAL A 244 20.60 3.71 42.79
CA VAL A 244 19.27 4.32 42.93
C VAL A 244 18.27 3.35 43.58
N TRP A 245 18.32 2.06 43.24
CA TRP A 245 17.46 1.05 43.85
C TRP A 245 17.73 0.84 45.35
N LYS A 246 19.00 0.91 45.78
CA LYS A 246 19.39 0.91 47.20
C LYS A 246 19.08 2.20 47.94
N LEU A 247 18.82 3.29 47.22
CA LEU A 247 18.42 4.58 47.80
C LEU A 247 16.91 4.67 48.03
N ILE A 248 16.13 3.89 47.26
CA ILE A 248 14.66 3.88 47.29
C ILE A 248 14.12 2.76 48.20
N ASN A 249 14.84 1.64 48.34
CA ASN A 249 14.53 0.54 49.27
C ASN A 249 15.44 0.58 50.50
#